data_AF-A0A2J8XPA3-F1
#
_entry.id   AF-A0A2J8XPA3-F1
#
_cell.length_a   1.000
_cell.length_b   1.000
_cell.length_c   1.000
_cell.angle_alpha   90.00
_cell.angle_beta   90.00
_cell.angle_gamma   90.00
#
_symmetry.space_group_name_H-M   'P 1'
#
loop_
_entity.id
_entity.type
_entity.pdbx_description
1 polymer ?
#
loop_
_entity_poly.entity_id
_entity_poly.type
_entity_poly.pdbx_seq_one_letter_code
_entity_poly.pdbx_strand_id
1 'polypeptide(L)' 'MDFKIEHTWDGFPVKHEPVFIRLNPGDRGVMMDISAPFFNDPPAPLGEPGKPFNELWDYEVVEA' A
#
# COMPACT_ATOMS: atom_id res chain seq x y z
N MET A 1 6.43 3.03 -15.25
CA MET A 1 7.57 2.51 -14.46
C MET A 1 7.04 1.39 -13.60
N ASP A 2 7.73 0.25 -13.54
CA ASP A 2 7.27 -0.93 -12.81
C ASP A 2 8.26 -1.25 -11.69
N PHE A 3 7.73 -1.43 -10.48
CA PHE A 3 8.48 -1.72 -9.26
C PHE A 3 7.90 -2.94 -8.55
N LYS A 4 8.74 -3.58 -7.73
CA LYS A 4 8.34 -4.65 -6.84
C LYS A 4 8.84 -4.40 -5.42
N ILE A 5 7.99 -4.65 -4.44
CA ILE A 5 8.38 -4.72 -3.03
C ILE A 5 8.63 -6.19 -2.69
N GLU A 6 9.91 -6.54 -2.62
CA GLU A 6 10.38 -7.92 -2.36
C GLU A 6 11.09 -8.04 -1.01
N HIS A 7 11.34 -6.92 -0.33
CA HIS A 7 12.10 -6.87 0.91
C HIS A 7 11.38 -6.00 1.96
N THR A 8 11.54 -6.38 3.22
CA THR A 8 11.16 -5.60 4.41
C THR A 8 12.11 -4.41 4.59
N TRP A 9 11.74 -3.48 5.47
CA TRP A 9 12.51 -2.26 5.74
C TRP A 9 13.93 -2.52 6.25
N ASP A 10 14.16 -3.66 6.91
CA ASP A 10 15.44 -4.14 7.41
C ASP A 10 16.19 -5.05 6.41
N GLY A 11 15.70 -5.13 5.17
CA GLY A 11 16.39 -5.76 4.04
C GLY A 11 16.23 -7.28 3.94
N PHE A 12 15.38 -7.90 4.75
CA PHE A 12 15.04 -9.31 4.58
C PHE A 12 13.99 -9.52 3.49
N PRO A 13 13.97 -10.66 2.78
CA PRO A 13 12.90 -10.96 1.84
C PRO A 13 11.53 -11.02 2.54
N VAL A 14 10.48 -10.55 1.84
CA VAL A 14 9.10 -10.71 2.31
C VAL A 14 8.68 -12.20 2.33
N LYS A 15 7.76 -12.57 3.24
CA LYS A 15 7.27 -13.95 3.41
C LYS A 15 5.93 -14.22 2.70
N HIS A 16 5.60 -13.39 1.72
CA HIS A 16 4.38 -13.45 0.91
C HIS A 16 4.72 -13.11 -0.55
N GLU A 17 3.75 -13.20 -1.46
CA GLU A 17 3.97 -12.78 -2.85
C GLU A 17 4.33 -11.27 -2.91
N PRO A 18 5.30 -10.86 -3.74
CA PRO A 18 5.71 -9.46 -3.86
C PRO A 18 4.55 -8.51 -4.21
N VAL A 19 4.63 -7.28 -3.71
CA VAL A 19 3.71 -6.21 -4.14
C VAL A 19 4.22 -5.59 -5.43
N PHE A 20 3.36 -5.45 -6.43
CA PHE A 20 3.67 -4.82 -7.70
C PHE A 20 3.10 -3.41 -7.75
N ILE A 21 3.94 -2.45 -8.15
CA ILE A 21 3.55 -1.05 -8.31
C ILE A 21 3.87 -0.62 -9.74
N ARG A 22 2.87 -0.08 -10.44
CA ARG A 22 3.05 0.58 -11.71
C ARG A 22 2.73 2.07 -11.59
N LEU A 23 3.69 2.90 -11.95
CA LEU A 23 3.52 4.35 -12.05
C LEU A 23 3.42 4.78 -13.52
N ASN A 24 2.33 5.42 -13.89
CA ASN A 24 2.08 5.97 -15.21
C ASN A 24 1.89 7.49 -15.12
N PRO A 25 2.31 8.26 -16.14
CA PRO A 25 1.88 9.66 -16.26
C PRO A 25 0.35 9.73 -16.35
N GLY A 26 -0.27 10.62 -15.57
CA GLY A 26 -1.68 10.99 -15.70
C GLY A 26 -1.81 12.46 -16.14
N ASP A 27 -3.00 12.86 -16.57
CA ASP A 27 -3.26 14.18 -17.18
C ASP A 27 -2.75 15.38 -16.37
N ARG A 28 -2.74 15.28 -15.03
CA ARG A 28 -2.18 16.30 -14.12
C ARG A 28 -1.49 15.68 -12.89
N GLY A 29 -0.94 14.48 -13.02
CA GLY A 29 -0.37 13.76 -11.89
C GLY A 29 0.26 12.43 -12.27
N VAL A 30 0.38 11.55 -11.29
CA VAL A 30 0.87 10.17 -11.47
C VAL A 30 -0.29 9.23 -11.17
N MET A 31 -0.57 8.31 -12.09
CA MET A 31 -1.47 7.20 -11.86
C MET A 31 -0.66 6.04 -11.29
N MET A 32 -1.10 5.51 -10.14
CA MET A 32 -0.46 4.40 -9.45
C MET A 32 -1.40 3.19 -9.46
N ASP A 33 -0.99 2.11 -10.11
CA ASP A 33 -1.66 0.81 -10.03
C ASP A 33 -0.90 -0.09 -9.06
N ILE A 34 -1.61 -0.69 -8.10
CA ILE A 34 -1.01 -1.58 -7.09
C ILE A 34 -1.67 -2.95 -7.17
N SER A 35 -0.86 -4.00 -7.14
CA SER A 35 -1.32 -5.39 -6.98
C SER A 35 -0.56 -6.02 -5.81
N ALA A 36 -1.30 -6.43 -4.78
CA ALA A 36 -0.77 -7.00 -3.55
C ALA A 36 -1.61 -8.21 -3.11
N PRO A 37 -1.05 -9.12 -2.30
CA PRO A 37 -1.84 -10.10 -1.56
C PRO A 37 -2.85 -9.41 -0.64
N PHE A 38 -4.01 -10.04 -0.46
CA PHE A 38 -4.98 -9.61 0.56
C PHE A 38 -4.66 -10.31 1.88
N PHE A 39 -4.30 -9.55 2.91
CA PHE A 39 -3.87 -10.09 4.21
C PHE A 39 -5.01 -10.27 5.20
N ASN A 40 -6.19 -9.71 4.91
CA ASN A 40 -7.38 -9.83 5.75
C ASN A 40 -7.11 -9.33 7.19
N ASP A 41 -6.35 -8.24 7.28
CA ASP A 41 -6.11 -7.50 8.53
C ASP A 41 -7.45 -7.04 9.12
N PRO A 42 -7.53 -6.81 10.44
CA PRO A 42 -8.77 -6.37 11.06
C PRO A 42 -9.33 -5.13 10.36
N PRO A 43 -10.67 -5.00 10.25
CA PRO A 43 -11.27 -3.84 9.60
C PRO A 43 -10.83 -2.55 10.30
N ALA A 44 -10.52 -1.53 9.50
CA ALA A 44 -10.13 -0.22 10.01
C ALA A 44 -11.16 0.30 11.05
N PRO A 45 -10.73 0.92 12.16
CA PRO A 45 -11.64 1.46 13.15
C PRO A 45 -12.49 2.59 12.57
N LEU A 46 -13.63 2.85 13.18
CA LEU A 46 -14.51 3.96 12.79
C LEU A 46 -13.76 5.30 12.97
N GLY A 47 -13.49 5.99 11.86
CA GLY A 47 -12.91 7.33 11.83
C GLY A 47 -13.83 8.34 11.15
N GLU A 48 -13.72 9.62 11.54
CA GLU A 48 -14.44 10.69 10.85
C GLU A 48 -13.86 10.92 9.44
N PRO A 49 -14.70 10.93 8.38
CA PRO A 49 -14.24 11.27 7.04
C PRO A 49 -13.56 12.64 6.99
N GLY A 50 -12.40 12.71 6.33
CA GLY A 50 -11.64 13.97 6.16
C GLY A 50 -10.79 14.37 7.36
N LYS A 51 -10.68 13.54 8.40
CA LYS A 51 -9.71 13.70 9.48
C LYS A 51 -8.50 12.76 9.27
N PRO A 52 -7.30 13.14 9.74
CA PRO A 52 -6.18 12.21 9.80
C PRO A 52 -6.56 11.00 10.65
N PHE A 53 -6.18 9.82 10.19
CA PHE A 53 -6.33 8.59 10.94
C PHE A 53 -4.92 8.18 11.39
N ASN A 54 -4.68 8.19 12.70
CA ASN A 54 -3.40 7.74 13.23
C ASN A 54 -3.33 6.22 13.15
N GLU A 55 -2.11 5.67 13.13
CA GLU A 55 -1.89 4.22 13.23
C GLU A 55 -2.46 3.42 12.05
N LEU A 56 -2.59 4.05 10.86
CA LEU A 56 -3.02 3.35 9.64
C LEU A 56 -2.09 2.18 9.27
N TRP A 57 -0.83 2.21 9.72
CA TRP A 57 0.14 1.12 9.54
C TRP A 57 -0.20 -0.16 10.32
N ASP A 58 -1.15 -0.12 11.26
CA ASP A 58 -1.66 -1.31 11.94
C ASP A 58 -2.76 -2.03 11.14
N TYR A 59 -3.12 -1.51 9.96
CA TYR A 59 -4.17 -2.02 9.09
C TYR A 59 -3.67 -2.20 7.66
N GLU A 60 -4.36 -3.07 6.91
CA GLU A 60 -4.16 -3.21 5.48
C GLU A 60 -4.66 -1.94 4.77
N VAL A 61 -3.72 -1.09 4.33
CA VAL A 61 -4.01 0.18 3.66
C VAL A 61 -3.17 0.38 2.40
N VAL A 62 -3.75 1.10 1.44
CA VAL A 62 -3.04 1.69 0.30
C VAL A 62 -3.15 3.21 0.41
N GLU A 63 -2.02 3.87 0.62
CA GLU A 63 -1.93 5.34 0.69
C GLU A 63 -1.29 5.89 -0.61
N ALA A 64 -1.83 6.99 -1.11
CA ALA A 64 -1.47 7.62 -2.38
C ALA A 64 -1.03 9.09 -2.19
#